data_AF-A0A7K1SAG8-F1
#
_entry.id   AF-A0A7K1SAG8-F1
#
_cell.length_a   1.000
_cell.length_b   1.000
_cell.length_c   1.000
_cell.angle_alpha   90.00
_cell.angle_beta   90.00
_cell.angle_gamma   90.00
#
_symmetry.space_group_name_H-M   'P 1'
#
loop_
_entity.id
_entity.type
_entity.pdbx_description
1 polymer ?
#
loop_
_entity_poly.entity_id
_entity_poly.type
_entity_poly.pdbx_seq_one_letter_code
_entity_poly.pdbx_strand_id
1 'polypeptide(L)'
;MKPLIVYCKVTFIILFQLRVLLLSKVVFAQEGNPPPCTEVQQVKIDTNKVKRKVLIDFIHHPVQSNGFNSIYDKGIVHLYEFHNSQGQLCWYLSGLIDDSYKDNPPNRFADVSGDIVLIYEADSTGRPLKTTGDKVAKNRCLEQIIGDRVFTRPTIRTRWTSDVLPHINRKRNEGNHRNITGNGGSILVIFNKDGTYKITYPA
;
A
#
# COMPACT_ATOMS: atom_id res chain seq x y z
N MET A 1 76.67 -32.25 19.46
CA MET A 1 76.10 -32.73 18.18
C MET A 1 74.67 -32.23 18.06
N LYS A 2 74.34 -31.53 16.97
CA LYS A 2 72.97 -31.31 16.44
C LYS A 2 72.52 -32.61 15.72
N PRO A 3 71.25 -32.85 15.29
CA PRO A 3 70.23 -31.83 14.96
C PRO A 3 68.73 -32.14 15.23
N LEU A 4 67.89 -31.08 15.08
CA LEU A 4 66.56 -30.99 14.41
C LEU A 4 65.38 -31.84 15.01
N ILE A 5 64.08 -31.50 14.96
CA ILE A 5 63.26 -30.69 14.04
C ILE A 5 61.85 -30.49 14.68
N VAL A 6 61.25 -29.32 14.43
CA VAL A 6 59.80 -29.03 14.18
C VAL A 6 58.77 -29.34 15.28
N TYR A 7 58.35 -28.29 15.97
CA TYR A 7 56.91 -27.99 16.16
C TYR A 7 56.68 -26.50 15.89
N CYS A 8 56.85 -26.14 14.61
CA CYS A 8 56.40 -24.86 14.07
C CYS A 8 55.17 -25.14 13.22
N LYS A 9 54.12 -24.33 13.39
CA LYS A 9 52.87 -24.26 12.59
C LYS A 9 51.79 -25.34 12.82
N VAL A 10 51.11 -25.33 13.97
CA VAL A 10 49.70 -25.81 13.99
C VAL A 10 48.79 -24.95 14.89
N THR A 11 49.32 -24.12 15.79
CA THR A 11 48.47 -23.41 16.78
C THR A 11 48.04 -21.99 16.39
N PHE A 12 48.18 -21.59 15.12
CA PHE A 12 47.77 -20.25 14.65
C PHE A 12 46.63 -20.24 13.62
N ILE A 13 46.12 -21.41 13.22
CA ILE A 13 45.09 -21.50 12.17
C ILE A 13 43.68 -21.70 12.75
N ILE A 14 43.54 -22.21 13.98
CA ILE A 14 42.21 -22.53 14.55
C ILE A 14 41.54 -21.30 15.19
N LEU A 15 42.30 -20.32 15.69
CA LEU A 15 41.76 -19.08 16.27
C LEU A 15 41.33 -18.03 15.22
N PHE A 16 41.74 -18.19 13.96
CA PHE A 16 41.33 -17.28 12.87
C PHE A 16 40.02 -17.71 12.20
N GLN A 17 39.71 -19.01 12.21
CA GLN A 17 38.49 -19.56 11.58
C GLN A 17 37.22 -19.38 12.43
N LEU A 18 37.34 -19.16 13.74
CA LEU A 18 36.17 -18.94 14.61
C LEU A 18 35.67 -17.48 14.63
N ARG A 19 36.45 -16.51 14.13
CA ARG A 19 36.00 -15.11 14.00
C ARG A 19 35.30 -14.79 12.67
N VAL A 20 35.43 -15.66 11.67
CA VAL A 20 34.81 -15.45 10.34
C VAL A 20 33.33 -15.88 10.32
N LEU A 21 32.90 -16.73 11.25
CA LEU A 21 31.49 -17.17 11.38
C LEU A 21 30.56 -16.16 12.10
N LEU A 22 31.08 -15.03 12.58
CA LEU A 22 30.32 -14.03 13.35
C LEU A 22 30.01 -12.73 12.58
N LEU A 23 30.31 -12.64 11.28
CA LEU A 23 30.25 -11.38 10.52
C LEU A 23 29.41 -11.41 9.22
N SER A 24 28.49 -12.35 9.07
CA SER A 24 27.60 -12.35 7.90
C SER A 24 26.18 -12.80 8.22
N LYS A 25 25.60 -12.25 9.28
CA LYS A 25 24.20 -11.82 9.17
C LYS A 25 24.22 -10.43 8.55
N VAL A 26 24.48 -10.38 7.24
CA VAL A 26 24.17 -9.20 6.45
C VAL A 26 22.65 -9.08 6.54
N VAL A 27 22.23 -8.23 7.47
CA VAL A 27 20.91 -7.64 7.48
C VAL A 27 20.79 -6.94 6.13
N PHE A 28 20.16 -7.58 5.16
CA PHE A 28 19.57 -6.84 4.04
C PHE A 28 18.35 -6.11 4.59
N ALA A 29 18.60 -5.09 5.40
CA ALA A 29 17.69 -3.97 5.47
C ALA A 29 17.88 -3.28 4.12
N GLN A 30 16.81 -3.19 3.33
CA GLN A 30 16.80 -2.36 2.14
C GLN A 30 16.88 -0.88 2.57
N GLU A 31 18.07 -0.43 2.96
CA GLU A 31 18.40 0.98 2.88
C GLU A 31 18.55 1.32 1.39
N GLY A 32 17.50 1.92 0.84
CA GLY A 32 17.57 2.66 -0.41
C GLY A 32 17.53 1.83 -1.70
N ASN A 33 16.72 0.79 -1.80
CA ASN A 33 16.25 0.36 -3.12
C ASN A 33 15.28 1.44 -3.63
N PRO A 34 15.63 2.23 -4.66
CA PRO A 34 14.67 3.18 -5.22
C PRO A 34 13.44 2.41 -5.74
N PRO A 35 12.27 3.08 -5.84
CA PRO A 35 11.12 2.51 -6.51
C PRO A 35 11.54 1.96 -7.87
N PRO A 36 10.92 0.87 -8.35
CA PRO A 36 11.39 0.17 -9.54
C PRO A 36 11.22 0.99 -10.84
N CYS A 37 10.69 2.20 -10.75
CA CYS A 37 10.23 3.05 -11.83
C CYS A 37 10.17 4.53 -11.40
N THR A 38 10.11 5.45 -12.37
CA THR A 38 10.15 6.92 -12.13
C THR A 38 8.79 7.61 -12.28
N GLU A 39 7.80 6.89 -12.81
CA GLU A 39 6.47 7.41 -13.14
C GLU A 39 5.61 7.68 -11.90
N VAL A 40 5.94 7.03 -10.78
CA VAL A 40 5.26 7.19 -9.49
C VAL A 40 6.30 7.40 -8.39
N GLN A 41 6.16 8.50 -7.67
CA GLN A 41 7.09 8.93 -6.64
C GLN A 41 6.75 8.28 -5.29
N GLN A 42 7.73 7.64 -4.67
CA GLN A 42 7.62 7.29 -3.26
C GLN A 42 7.77 8.55 -2.40
N VAL A 43 6.85 8.74 -1.47
CA VAL A 43 6.85 9.87 -0.53
C VAL A 43 6.72 9.36 0.90
N LYS A 44 7.30 10.11 1.84
CA LYS A 44 7.14 9.85 3.27
C LYS A 44 6.02 10.74 3.83
N ILE A 45 4.85 10.16 4.08
CA ILE A 45 3.67 10.88 4.58
C ILE A 45 3.49 10.79 6.10
N ASP A 46 4.16 9.85 6.75
CA ASP A 46 4.05 9.54 8.18
C ASP A 46 5.12 10.27 9.02
N THR A 47 5.53 11.47 8.58
CA THR A 47 6.66 12.22 9.15
C THR A 47 6.46 12.67 10.59
N ASN A 48 5.21 12.76 11.06
CA ASN A 48 4.89 13.00 12.47
C ASN A 48 4.18 11.80 13.10
N LYS A 49 4.30 11.68 14.44
CA LYS A 49 3.71 10.57 15.21
C LYS A 49 2.19 10.46 15.08
N VAL A 50 1.48 11.58 14.93
CA VAL A 50 0.02 11.62 14.77
C VAL A 50 -0.40 11.02 13.42
N LYS A 51 0.18 11.48 12.33
CA LYS A 51 -0.05 10.96 10.97
C LYS A 51 0.31 9.48 10.88
N ARG A 52 1.45 9.10 11.44
CA ARG A 52 1.86 7.68 11.53
C ARG A 52 0.83 6.86 12.30
N LYS A 53 0.39 7.32 13.47
CA LYS A 53 -0.64 6.64 14.26
C LYS A 53 -1.94 6.47 13.48
N VAL A 54 -2.44 7.53 12.84
CA VAL A 54 -3.66 7.49 12.02
C VAL A 54 -3.56 6.42 10.92
N LEU A 55 -2.42 6.37 10.20
CA LEU A 55 -2.23 5.38 9.14
C LEU A 55 -2.15 3.95 9.68
N ILE A 56 -1.37 3.72 10.74
CA ILE A 56 -1.22 2.39 11.34
C ILE A 56 -2.55 1.90 11.93
N ASP A 57 -3.28 2.76 12.64
CA ASP A 57 -4.58 2.42 13.20
C ASP A 57 -5.58 2.07 12.07
N PHE A 58 -5.57 2.82 10.97
CA PHE A 58 -6.41 2.53 9.81
C PHE A 58 -6.05 1.21 9.13
N ILE A 59 -4.76 0.97 8.87
CA ILE A 59 -4.27 -0.24 8.18
C ILE A 59 -4.60 -1.50 8.98
N HIS A 60 -4.40 -1.48 10.29
CA HIS A 60 -4.62 -2.66 11.13
C HIS A 60 -6.10 -2.91 11.49
N HIS A 61 -6.96 -1.88 11.43
CA HIS A 61 -8.35 -2.02 11.86
C HIS A 61 -9.14 -3.08 11.05
N PRO A 62 -9.11 -3.10 9.71
CA PRO A 62 -9.83 -4.11 8.91
C PRO A 62 -9.38 -5.55 9.15
N VAL A 63 -8.09 -5.77 9.46
CA VAL A 63 -7.54 -7.08 9.81
C VAL A 63 -8.07 -7.53 11.17
N GLN A 64 -8.17 -6.61 12.13
CA GLN A 64 -8.67 -6.89 13.48
C GLN A 64 -10.19 -7.06 13.52
N SER A 65 -10.93 -6.42 12.61
CA SER A 65 -12.39 -6.46 12.57
C SER A 65 -12.97 -7.58 11.68
N ASN A 66 -12.14 -8.55 11.23
CA ASN A 66 -12.50 -9.58 10.23
C ASN A 66 -13.07 -9.01 8.90
N GLY A 67 -12.80 -7.74 8.59
CA GLY A 67 -13.28 -7.06 7.38
C GLY A 67 -12.53 -7.51 6.11
N PHE A 68 -11.27 -7.92 6.28
CA PHE A 68 -10.52 -8.65 5.27
C PHE A 68 -10.22 -10.05 5.74
N ASN A 69 -10.40 -11.01 4.84
CA ASN A 69 -9.97 -12.38 5.10
C ASN A 69 -8.44 -12.43 4.98
N SER A 70 -7.77 -12.55 6.13
CA SER A 70 -6.31 -12.60 6.25
C SER A 70 -5.66 -13.75 5.47
N ILE A 71 -6.42 -14.75 5.03
CA ILE A 71 -5.93 -15.84 4.19
C ILE A 71 -5.48 -15.34 2.81
N TYR A 72 -6.08 -14.27 2.28
CA TYR A 72 -5.75 -13.80 0.94
C TYR A 72 -4.56 -12.84 0.90
N ASP A 73 -4.19 -12.22 2.04
CA ASP A 73 -3.12 -11.22 2.14
C ASP A 73 -3.19 -10.18 0.98
N LYS A 74 -4.40 -9.67 0.73
CA LYS A 74 -4.68 -8.65 -0.28
C LYS A 74 -5.20 -7.39 0.39
N GLY A 75 -4.77 -6.25 -0.12
CA GLY A 75 -5.16 -4.96 0.37
C GLY A 75 -4.12 -3.90 0.04
N ILE A 76 -4.60 -2.75 -0.41
CA ILE A 76 -3.85 -1.50 -0.44
C ILE A 76 -4.74 -0.40 0.13
N VAL A 77 -4.15 0.73 0.50
CA VAL A 77 -4.88 1.89 0.98
C VAL A 77 -4.89 2.98 -0.08
N HIS A 78 -6.06 3.55 -0.36
CA HIS A 78 -6.18 4.82 -1.04
C HIS A 78 -6.21 5.95 -0.02
N LEU A 79 -5.37 6.96 -0.22
CA LEU A 79 -5.35 8.20 0.54
C LEU A 79 -5.60 9.36 -0.42
N TYR A 80 -6.73 10.04 -0.27
CA TYR A 80 -7.03 11.28 -0.98
C TYR A 80 -6.65 12.45 -0.09
N GLU A 81 -5.62 13.18 -0.49
CA GLU A 81 -5.05 14.32 0.22
C GLU A 81 -5.59 15.61 -0.39
N PHE A 82 -6.22 16.45 0.43
CA PHE A 82 -6.79 17.72 0.00
C PHE A 82 -6.85 18.73 1.15
N HIS A 83 -7.13 19.99 0.82
CA HIS A 83 -7.48 21.00 1.81
C HIS A 83 -8.97 21.35 1.66
N ASN A 84 -9.71 21.33 2.78
CA ASN A 84 -11.13 21.69 2.77
C ASN A 84 -11.32 23.20 2.55
N SER A 85 -12.58 23.66 2.48
CA SER A 85 -12.89 25.09 2.29
C SER A 85 -12.40 25.99 3.43
N GLN A 86 -12.09 25.42 4.60
CA GLN A 86 -11.49 26.10 5.74
C GLN A 86 -9.94 26.09 5.71
N GLY A 87 -9.33 25.52 4.66
CA GLY A 87 -7.88 25.40 4.51
C GLY A 87 -7.23 24.39 5.46
N GLN A 88 -8.00 23.43 6.00
CA GLN A 88 -7.47 22.35 6.84
C GLN A 88 -7.05 21.18 5.97
N LEU A 89 -5.92 20.57 6.30
CA LEU A 89 -5.47 19.34 5.67
C LEU A 89 -6.45 18.20 6.00
N CYS A 90 -6.92 17.51 4.97
CA CYS A 90 -7.82 16.39 5.07
C CYS A 90 -7.23 15.17 4.37
N TRP A 91 -7.36 14.01 5.01
CA TRP A 91 -7.07 12.71 4.42
C TRP A 91 -8.34 11.87 4.40
N TYR A 92 -8.82 11.51 3.22
CA TYR A 92 -9.81 10.45 3.08
C TYR A 92 -9.07 9.13 2.84
N LEU A 93 -9.25 8.16 3.73
CA LEU A 93 -8.61 6.86 3.68
C LEU A 93 -9.65 5.81 3.32
N SER A 94 -9.33 4.93 2.37
CA SER A 94 -10.18 3.81 1.96
C SER A 94 -9.33 2.57 1.74
N GLY A 95 -9.78 1.43 2.25
CA GLY A 95 -9.19 0.14 1.87
C GLY A 95 -9.62 -0.24 0.46
N LEU A 96 -8.73 -0.88 -0.29
CA LEU A 96 -9.01 -1.41 -1.62
C LEU A 96 -8.40 -2.80 -1.77
N ILE A 97 -9.14 -3.72 -2.39
CA ILE A 97 -8.70 -5.10 -2.63
C ILE A 97 -8.54 -5.45 -4.10
N ASP A 98 -8.96 -4.57 -5.01
CA ASP A 98 -8.92 -4.82 -6.45
C ASP A 98 -8.05 -3.81 -7.20
N ASP A 99 -7.85 -4.03 -8.49
CA ASP A 99 -7.01 -3.19 -9.35
C ASP A 99 -7.73 -1.94 -9.90
N SER A 100 -8.75 -1.43 -9.21
CA SER A 100 -9.47 -0.21 -9.64
C SER A 100 -8.62 1.06 -9.63
N TYR A 101 -7.46 1.06 -8.96
CA TYR A 101 -6.47 2.14 -9.10
C TYR A 101 -6.05 2.36 -10.57
N LYS A 102 -6.15 1.33 -11.44
CA LYS A 102 -5.76 1.42 -12.85
C LYS A 102 -6.61 2.38 -13.68
N ASP A 103 -7.83 2.70 -13.23
CA ASP A 103 -8.74 3.61 -13.92
C ASP A 103 -8.24 5.08 -13.81
N ASN A 104 -7.60 5.38 -12.68
CA ASN A 104 -7.02 6.67 -12.34
C ASN A 104 -5.74 6.47 -11.50
N PRO A 105 -4.58 6.13 -12.09
CA PRO A 105 -3.40 5.81 -11.29
C PRO A 105 -2.80 7.06 -10.60
N PRO A 106 -2.43 6.99 -9.31
CA PRO A 106 -1.82 8.12 -8.60
C PRO A 106 -0.39 8.38 -9.10
N ASN A 107 0.13 9.56 -8.77
CA ASN A 107 1.52 9.94 -9.03
C ASN A 107 2.44 9.66 -7.84
N ARG A 108 1.86 9.34 -6.68
CA ARG A 108 2.56 9.21 -5.42
C ARG A 108 2.11 7.94 -4.70
N PHE A 109 3.04 7.31 -4.00
CA PHE A 109 2.73 6.23 -3.07
C PHE A 109 3.59 6.36 -1.81
N ALA A 110 3.20 5.67 -0.76
CA ALA A 110 4.01 5.47 0.43
C ALA A 110 4.03 3.99 0.81
N ASP A 111 5.16 3.56 1.38
CA ASP A 111 5.28 2.31 2.12
C ASP A 111 5.15 2.64 3.60
N VAL A 112 4.14 2.06 4.26
CA VAL A 112 3.88 2.28 5.68
C VAL A 112 3.85 0.92 6.37
N SER A 113 5.00 0.53 6.93
CA SER A 113 5.17 -0.76 7.63
C SER A 113 4.94 -2.00 6.76
N GLY A 114 5.25 -1.91 5.46
CA GLY A 114 5.07 -2.98 4.49
C GLY A 114 3.77 -2.88 3.69
N ASP A 115 2.82 -2.04 4.11
CA ASP A 115 1.58 -1.76 3.40
C ASP A 115 1.77 -0.63 2.37
N ILE A 116 1.09 -0.77 1.23
CA ILE A 116 1.14 0.23 0.15
C ILE A 116 -0.02 1.21 0.30
N VAL A 117 0.31 2.49 0.38
CA VAL A 117 -0.64 3.60 0.39
C VAL A 117 -0.52 4.38 -0.92
N LEU A 118 -1.54 4.29 -1.76
CA LEU A 118 -1.68 5.06 -2.99
C LEU A 118 -2.22 6.46 -2.68
N ILE A 119 -1.49 7.51 -3.08
CA ILE A 119 -1.78 8.88 -2.68
C ILE A 119 -2.32 9.68 -3.87
N TYR A 120 -3.55 10.12 -3.72
CA TYR A 120 -4.30 10.89 -4.69
C TYR A 120 -4.35 12.35 -4.28
N GLU A 121 -4.15 13.24 -5.24
CA GLU A 121 -4.60 14.62 -5.09
C GLU A 121 -6.12 14.66 -5.29
N ALA A 122 -6.79 15.43 -4.45
CA ALA A 122 -8.23 15.62 -4.53
C ALA A 122 -8.61 17.10 -4.46
N ASP A 123 -9.81 17.41 -4.97
CA ASP A 123 -10.40 18.73 -4.81
C ASP A 123 -10.81 18.99 -3.34
N SER A 124 -11.29 20.19 -3.05
CA SER A 124 -11.68 20.59 -1.68
C SER A 124 -12.84 19.78 -1.09
N THR A 125 -13.50 18.95 -1.91
CA THR A 125 -14.58 18.03 -1.50
C THR A 125 -14.10 16.59 -1.33
N GLY A 126 -12.81 16.32 -1.57
CA GLY A 126 -12.22 14.99 -1.50
C GLY A 126 -12.42 14.13 -2.75
N ARG A 127 -12.87 14.72 -3.87
CA ARG A 127 -12.97 13.98 -5.14
C ARG A 127 -11.60 13.90 -5.80
N PRO A 128 -11.14 12.71 -6.25
CA PRO A 128 -9.84 12.58 -6.88
C PRO A 128 -9.75 13.41 -8.15
N LEU A 129 -8.63 14.10 -8.30
CA LEU A 129 -8.27 14.72 -9.56
C LEU A 129 -7.93 13.62 -10.59
N LYS A 130 -8.18 13.92 -11.87
CA LYS A 130 -7.82 13.01 -12.96
C LYS A 130 -6.31 12.91 -13.08
N THR A 131 -5.81 11.68 -13.23
CA THR A 131 -4.40 11.42 -13.52
C THR A 131 -3.99 12.13 -14.80
N THR A 132 -2.88 12.85 -14.73
CA THR A 132 -2.21 13.49 -15.86
C THR A 132 -1.06 12.61 -16.38
N GLY A 133 -0.61 12.82 -17.62
CA GLY A 133 0.52 12.07 -18.21
C GLY A 133 0.16 10.66 -18.70
N ASP A 134 1.18 9.82 -18.90
CA ASP A 134 1.02 8.46 -19.45
C ASP A 134 0.48 7.48 -18.38
N LYS A 135 -0.82 7.15 -18.51
CA LYS A 135 -1.49 6.19 -17.62
C LYS A 135 -0.94 4.76 -17.76
N VAL A 136 -0.50 4.36 -18.95
CA VAL A 136 -0.01 2.99 -19.19
C VAL A 136 1.33 2.79 -18.48
N ALA A 137 2.23 3.76 -18.61
CA ALA A 137 3.52 3.73 -17.91
C ALA A 137 3.33 3.74 -16.39
N LYS A 138 2.42 4.57 -15.87
CA LYS A 138 2.07 4.59 -14.44
C LYS A 138 1.49 3.29 -13.93
N ASN A 139 0.55 2.69 -14.67
CA ASN A 139 -0.01 1.39 -14.28
C ASN A 139 1.08 0.31 -14.23
N ARG A 140 1.97 0.26 -15.23
CA ARG A 140 3.10 -0.68 -15.22
C ARG A 140 4.02 -0.46 -14.01
N CYS A 141 4.29 0.79 -13.67
CA CYS A 141 5.08 1.15 -12.49
C CYS A 141 4.40 0.70 -11.18
N LEU A 142 3.11 0.98 -11.03
CA LEU A 142 2.31 0.57 -9.88
C LEU A 142 2.17 -0.95 -9.77
N GLU A 143 2.08 -1.68 -10.88
CA GLU A 143 2.06 -3.15 -10.88
C GLU A 143 3.36 -3.75 -10.29
N GLN A 144 4.50 -3.09 -10.48
CA GLN A 144 5.77 -3.53 -9.87
C GLN A 144 5.83 -3.20 -8.37
N ILE A 145 5.20 -2.11 -7.93
CA ILE A 145 5.15 -1.68 -6.53
C ILE A 145 4.12 -2.49 -5.72
N ILE A 146 2.93 -2.69 -6.28
CA ILE A 146 1.79 -3.35 -5.64
C ILE A 146 1.92 -4.87 -5.75
N GLY A 147 2.52 -5.36 -6.84
CA GLY A 147 2.66 -6.79 -7.09
C GLY A 147 1.31 -7.50 -7.12
N ASP A 148 1.20 -8.58 -6.35
CA ASP A 148 -0.01 -9.38 -6.27
C ASP A 148 -0.98 -8.91 -5.18
N ARG A 149 -0.75 -7.77 -4.49
CA ARG A 149 -1.54 -7.33 -3.33
C ARG A 149 -2.99 -6.94 -3.61
N VAL A 150 -3.44 -6.98 -4.87
CA VAL A 150 -4.84 -6.77 -5.23
C VAL A 150 -5.33 -7.82 -6.21
N PHE A 151 -6.64 -8.06 -6.22
CA PHE A 151 -7.30 -8.88 -7.21
C PHE A 151 -7.43 -8.14 -8.55
N THR A 152 -7.09 -8.81 -9.64
CA THR A 152 -7.38 -8.32 -10.98
C THR A 152 -8.89 -8.37 -11.22
N ARG A 153 -9.52 -7.23 -11.56
CA ARG A 153 -10.93 -7.23 -11.94
C ARG A 153 -11.13 -8.06 -13.21
N PRO A 154 -12.19 -8.86 -13.31
CA PRO A 154 -12.50 -9.56 -14.55
C PRO A 154 -12.72 -8.55 -15.67
N THR A 155 -12.24 -8.86 -16.88
CA THR A 155 -12.60 -8.11 -18.09
C THR A 155 -14.12 -7.93 -18.14
N ILE A 156 -14.60 -6.72 -18.43
CA ILE A 156 -16.04 -6.42 -18.54
C ILE A 156 -16.66 -7.44 -19.52
N ARG A 157 -17.51 -8.31 -19.00
CA ARG A 157 -18.20 -9.34 -19.78
C ARG A 157 -19.69 -9.17 -19.57
N THR A 158 -20.44 -9.18 -20.68
CA THR A 158 -21.90 -9.22 -20.63
C THR A 158 -22.34 -10.52 -19.98
N ARG A 159 -23.20 -10.48 -18.97
CA ARG A 159 -23.75 -11.67 -18.32
C ARG A 159 -25.26 -11.70 -18.34
N TRP A 160 -25.81 -12.91 -18.34
CA TRP A 160 -27.21 -13.15 -18.04
C TRP A 160 -27.43 -12.98 -16.53
N THR A 161 -28.48 -12.27 -16.14
CA THR A 161 -28.93 -12.13 -14.75
C THR A 161 -30.45 -12.09 -14.77
N SER A 162 -31.09 -12.66 -13.75
CA SER A 162 -32.55 -12.65 -13.60
C SER A 162 -33.10 -11.32 -13.12
N ASP A 163 -32.23 -10.39 -12.71
CA ASP A 163 -32.55 -9.06 -12.16
C ASP A 163 -32.72 -7.98 -13.25
N VAL A 164 -33.26 -8.38 -14.40
CA VAL A 164 -33.71 -7.49 -15.47
C VAL A 164 -35.16 -7.85 -15.73
N LEU A 165 -36.03 -6.83 -15.78
CA LEU A 165 -37.45 -7.05 -16.09
C LEU A 165 -37.57 -7.94 -17.36
N PRO A 166 -38.46 -8.95 -17.37
CA PRO A 166 -38.54 -9.97 -18.44
C PRO A 166 -38.56 -9.41 -19.86
N HIS A 167 -39.15 -8.23 -20.01
CA HIS A 167 -39.39 -7.48 -21.25
C HIS A 167 -38.16 -6.72 -21.77
N ILE A 168 -37.15 -6.50 -20.93
CA ILE A 168 -36.01 -5.61 -21.27
C ILE A 168 -34.85 -6.41 -21.88
N ASN A 169 -34.78 -7.74 -21.66
CA ASN A 169 -33.81 -8.69 -22.26
C ASN A 169 -32.38 -8.13 -22.46
N ARG A 170 -31.93 -7.27 -21.53
CA ARG A 170 -30.63 -6.61 -21.59
C ARG A 170 -29.66 -7.40 -20.75
N LYS A 171 -28.56 -7.86 -21.37
CA LYS A 171 -27.40 -8.37 -20.63
C LYS A 171 -26.79 -7.22 -19.82
N ARG A 172 -26.44 -7.45 -18.56
CA ARG A 172 -25.70 -6.47 -17.76
C ARG A 172 -24.20 -6.64 -18.00
N ASN A 173 -23.48 -5.52 -18.03
CA ASN A 173 -22.03 -5.47 -18.18
C ASN A 173 -21.30 -5.59 -16.83
N GLU A 174 -22.04 -5.51 -15.73
CA GLU A 174 -21.56 -5.49 -14.35
C GLU A 174 -22.33 -6.51 -13.51
N GLY A 175 -21.88 -6.72 -12.28
CA GLY A 175 -22.45 -7.74 -11.38
C GLY A 175 -23.36 -7.14 -10.37
N ASN A 176 -24.09 -8.02 -9.70
CA ASN A 176 -24.65 -7.66 -8.42
C ASN A 176 -23.47 -7.49 -7.47
N HIS A 177 -23.03 -6.25 -7.31
CA HIS A 177 -22.20 -5.86 -6.19
C HIS A 177 -23.02 -6.19 -4.96
N ARG A 178 -22.49 -7.05 -4.08
CA ARG A 178 -23.11 -7.23 -2.77
C ARG A 178 -23.00 -5.87 -2.10
N ASN A 179 -24.13 -5.18 -1.94
CA ASN A 179 -24.24 -4.01 -1.08
C ASN A 179 -24.01 -4.49 0.34
N ILE A 180 -22.74 -4.68 0.73
CA ILE A 180 -22.40 -4.65 2.13
C ILE A 180 -22.58 -3.18 2.50
N THR A 181 -23.75 -2.85 3.06
CA THR A 181 -24.04 -1.57 3.69
C THR A 181 -23.16 -1.45 4.92
N GLY A 182 -21.91 -1.15 4.67
CA GLY A 182 -20.86 -0.87 5.63
C GLY A 182 -19.86 -0.07 4.83
N ASN A 183 -19.74 1.21 5.17
CA ASN A 183 -18.67 2.06 4.65
C ASN A 183 -17.37 1.25 4.82
N GLY A 184 -16.75 0.83 3.71
CA GLY A 184 -15.81 -0.32 3.62
C GLY A 184 -14.49 -0.15 4.36
N GLY A 185 -14.57 0.25 5.63
CA GLY A 185 -13.49 0.75 6.46
C GLY A 185 -13.15 2.22 6.25
N SER A 186 -13.77 2.95 5.31
CA SER A 186 -13.28 4.28 4.93
C SER A 186 -13.50 5.35 6.00
N ILE A 187 -12.52 6.24 6.18
CA ILE A 187 -12.57 7.34 7.15
C ILE A 187 -12.10 8.64 6.54
N LEU A 188 -12.62 9.76 7.04
CA LEU A 188 -12.10 11.09 6.76
C LEU A 188 -11.40 11.62 8.02
N VAL A 189 -10.16 12.06 7.86
CA VAL A 189 -9.33 12.61 8.92
C VAL A 189 -9.09 14.09 8.62
N ILE A 190 -9.49 14.96 9.55
CA ILE A 190 -9.30 16.41 9.46
C ILE A 190 -8.23 16.80 10.46
N PHE A 191 -7.11 17.34 9.99
CA PHE A 191 -6.01 17.81 10.84
C PHE A 191 -6.22 19.28 11.20
N ASN A 192 -6.23 19.57 12.50
CA ASN A 192 -6.32 20.92 13.02
C ASN A 192 -4.95 21.58 13.07
N LYS A 193 -4.92 22.92 13.08
CA LYS A 193 -3.67 23.69 13.13
C LYS A 193 -2.89 23.51 14.44
N ASP A 194 -3.58 23.11 15.51
CA ASP A 194 -3.00 22.82 16.82
C ASP A 194 -2.32 21.44 16.90
N GLY A 195 -2.33 20.66 15.81
CA GLY A 195 -1.75 19.32 15.74
C GLY A 195 -2.68 18.19 16.18
N THR A 196 -3.91 18.50 16.62
CA THR A 196 -4.96 17.51 16.86
C THR A 196 -5.64 17.08 15.56
N TYR A 197 -6.45 16.01 15.60
CA TYR A 197 -7.21 15.56 14.45
C TYR A 197 -8.61 15.08 14.86
N LYS A 198 -9.53 15.09 13.90
CA LYS A 198 -10.87 14.51 14.04
C LYS A 198 -11.05 13.44 12.97
N ILE A 199 -11.62 12.30 13.37
CA ILE A 199 -12.03 11.25 12.45
C ILE A 199 -13.54 11.36 12.27
N THR A 200 -13.99 11.30 11.03
CA THR A 200 -15.41 11.15 10.66
C THR A 200 -15.57 9.93 9.77
N TYR A 201 -16.72 9.28 9.89
CA TYR A 201 -17.09 8.15 9.04
C TYR A 201 -18.05 8.69 7.99
N PRO A 202 -17.68 8.64 6.69
CA PRO A 202 -18.62 8.95 5.61
C PRO A 202 -19.91 8.13 5.74
N ALA A 203 -21.04 8.76 5.45
CA ALA A 203 -22.34 8.09 5.40
C ALA A 203 -22.49 7.27 4.10
#